data_AF-A0A2V8BK78-F1
#
_entry.id   AF-A0A2V8BK78-F1
#
_cell.length_a   1.000
_cell.length_b   1.000
_cell.length_c   1.000
_cell.angle_alpha   90.00
_cell.angle_beta   90.00
_cell.angle_gamma   90.00
#
_symmetry.space_group_name_H-M   'P 1'
#
loop_
_entity.id
_entity.type
_entity.pdbx_description
1 polymer ?
#
loop_
_entity_poly.entity_id
_entity_poly.type
_entity_poly.pdbx_seq_one_letter_code
_entity_poly.pdbx_strand_id
1 'polypeptide(L)' 'MDGRPRLSRHEAGPEIIPCPTTGRPLRIATIEANTAAICPACANHGQGGFVSFEGDLRMAYACPQCRELVWLAGA' A
#
# COMPACT_ATOMS: atom_id res chain seq x y z
N MET A 1 -3.84 -25.30 -6.40
CA MET A 1 -3.23 -24.30 -5.51
C MET A 1 -3.25 -22.98 -6.26
N ASP A 2 -4.18 -22.08 -5.94
CA ASP A 2 -4.28 -20.77 -6.60
C ASP A 2 -3.18 -19.85 -6.02
N GLY A 3 -1.94 -20.06 -6.49
CA GLY A 3 -0.70 -19.47 -5.97
C GLY A 3 -0.53 -17.97 -6.27
N ARG A 4 -1.63 -17.21 -6.29
CA ARG A 4 -1.58 -15.76 -6.47
C ARG A 4 -1.01 -15.15 -5.20
N PRO A 5 0.05 -14.32 -5.28
CA PRO A 5 0.61 -13.71 -4.10
C PRO A 5 -0.40 -12.71 -3.52
N ARG A 6 -0.58 -12.79 -2.20
CA ARG A 6 -1.52 -11.99 -1.42
C ARG A 6 -0.74 -11.27 -0.34
N LEU A 7 -1.15 -10.05 -0.03
CA LEU A 7 -0.65 -9.35 1.14
C LEU A 7 -1.51 -9.67 2.35
N SER A 8 -0.85 -10.03 3.44
CA SER A 8 -1.45 -10.14 4.76
C SER A 8 -1.02 -8.94 5.59
N ARG A 9 -1.96 -8.30 6.29
CA ARG A 9 -1.62 -7.25 7.24
C ARG A 9 -0.84 -7.88 8.40
N HIS A 10 0.31 -7.29 8.72
CA HIS A 10 1.05 -7.64 9.93
C HIS A 10 0.69 -6.65 11.03
N GLU A 11 0.20 -7.15 12.17
CA GLU A 11 -0.30 -6.29 13.27
C GLU A 11 0.81 -5.49 13.95
N ALA A 12 2.06 -5.99 13.94
CA ALA A 12 3.23 -5.27 14.46
C ALA A 12 3.92 -4.38 13.41
N GLY A 13 3.22 -4.03 12.32
CA GLY A 13 3.77 -3.14 11.29
C GLY A 13 4.06 -1.73 11.80
N PRO A 14 4.98 -0.99 11.16
CA PRO A 14 5.26 0.39 11.54
C PRO A 14 4.02 1.26 11.37
N GLU A 15 3.67 2.04 12.39
CA GLU A 15 2.57 3.02 12.34
C GLU A 15 2.95 4.30 11.58
N ILE A 16 4.24 4.47 11.29
CA ILE A 16 4.79 5.66 10.64
C ILE A 16 5.76 5.21 9.55
N ILE A 17 5.62 5.77 8.36
CA ILE A 17 6.59 5.60 7.26
C ILE A 17 7.10 6.96 6.78
N PRO A 18 8.35 7.06 6.30
CA PRO A 18 8.81 8.29 5.67
C PRO A 18 8.13 8.48 4.32
N CYS A 19 7.65 9.70 4.05
CA CYS A 19 7.18 10.11 2.73
C CYS A 19 8.36 10.02 1.74
N PRO A 20 8.24 9.32 0.59
CA PRO A 20 9.35 9.20 -0.36
C PRO A 20 9.72 10.54 -1.01
N THR A 21 8.77 11.47 -1.13
CA THR A 21 8.98 12.76 -1.80
C THR A 21 9.56 13.81 -0.85
N THR A 22 9.11 13.84 0.40
CA THR A 22 9.45 14.91 1.35
C THR A 22 10.30 14.46 2.54
N GLY A 23 10.46 13.14 2.73
CA GLY A 23 11.14 12.55 3.88
C GLY A 23 10.38 12.71 5.21
N ARG A 24 9.21 13.37 5.21
CA ARG A 24 8.44 13.61 6.44
C ARG A 24 7.80 12.33 6.96
N PRO A 25 7.69 12.16 8.29
CA PRO A 25 6.97 11.03 8.86
C PRO A 25 5.48 11.13 8.54
N LEU A 26 4.93 10.11 7.88
CA LEU A 26 3.50 9.95 7.61
C LEU A 26 2.96 8.85 8.51
N ARG A 27 1.98 9.20 9.35
CA ARG A 27 1.26 8.23 10.18
C ARG A 27 0.27 7.47 9.33
N ILE A 28 0.25 6.15 9.46
CA ILE A 28 -0.73 5.29 8.82
C ILE A 28 -2.06 5.43 9.58
N ALA A 29 -3.10 5.85 8.87
CA ALA A 29 -4.47 5.90 9.40
C ALA A 29 -5.15 4.53 9.31
N THR A 30 -5.04 3.87 8.16
CA THR A 30 -5.76 2.61 7.90
C THR A 30 -4.99 1.76 6.91
N ILE A 31 -5.03 0.44 7.11
CA ILE A 31 -4.47 -0.55 6.19
C ILE A 31 -5.58 -1.53 5.83
N GLU A 32 -5.99 -1.53 4.56
CA GLU A 32 -6.89 -2.52 4.00
C GLU A 32 -6.08 -3.52 3.19
N ALA A 33 -5.77 -4.68 3.78
CA ALA A 33 -5.05 -5.75 3.12
C ALA A 33 -5.99 -6.70 2.37
N ASN A 34 -5.42 -7.45 1.43
CA ASN A 34 -6.13 -8.44 0.61
C ASN A 34 -7.22 -7.82 -0.30
N THR A 35 -7.00 -6.58 -0.75
CA THR A 35 -7.91 -5.88 -1.66
C THR A 35 -7.51 -6.14 -3.11
N ALA A 36 -8.48 -6.55 -3.92
CA ALA A 36 -8.30 -6.73 -5.35
C ALA A 36 -8.16 -5.37 -6.03
N ALA A 37 -6.99 -5.11 -6.61
CA ALA A 37 -6.75 -3.89 -7.38
C ALA A 37 -5.70 -4.13 -8.47
N ILE A 38 -5.62 -3.17 -9.39
CA ILE A 38 -4.60 -3.12 -10.43
C ILE A 38 -3.43 -2.32 -9.88
N CYS A 39 -2.24 -2.92 -9.87
CA CYS A 39 -1.04 -2.19 -9.46
C CYS A 39 -0.70 -1.13 -10.53
N PRO A 40 -0.58 0.16 -10.19
CA PRO A 40 -0.23 1.18 -11.17
C PRO A 40 1.24 1.09 -11.64
N ALA A 41 2.12 0.41 -10.90
CA ALA A 41 3.52 0.24 -11.29
C ALA A 41 3.73 -0.89 -12.31
N CYS A 42 3.06 -2.03 -12.15
CA CYS A 42 3.23 -3.19 -13.04
C CYS A 42 2.00 -3.53 -13.89
N ALA A 43 0.93 -2.72 -13.78
CA ALA A 43 -0.37 -2.93 -14.44
C ALA A 43 -1.01 -4.30 -14.21
N ASN A 44 -0.55 -5.07 -13.21
CA ASN A 44 -1.03 -6.42 -12.94
C ASN A 44 -2.16 -6.42 -11.90
N HIS A 45 -3.11 -7.32 -12.08
CA HIS A 45 -4.19 -7.54 -11.11
C HIS A 45 -3.68 -8.41 -9.96
N GLY A 46 -3.85 -7.96 -8.74
CA GLY A 46 -3.41 -8.69 -7.54
C GLY A 46 -4.26 -8.40 -6.31
N GLN A 47 -4.09 -9.25 -5.30
CA GLN A 47 -4.65 -9.04 -3.96
C GLN A 47 -3.62 -8.32 -3.10
N GLY A 48 -3.57 -7.00 -3.26
CA GLY A 48 -2.64 -6.12 -2.56
C GLY A 48 -3.27 -5.51 -1.32
N GLY A 49 -2.84 -4.31 -0.96
CA GLY A 49 -3.45 -3.59 0.13
C GLY A 49 -3.33 -2.08 -0.01
N PHE A 50 -4.34 -1.36 0.47
CA PHE A 50 -4.33 0.09 0.50
C PHE A 50 -3.90 0.58 1.87
N VAL A 51 -3.05 1.60 1.88
CA VAL A 51 -2.56 2.28 3.06
C VAL A 51 -2.94 3.74 2.94
N SER A 52 -3.73 4.21 3.89
CA SER A 52 -4.12 5.62 4.01
C SER A 52 -3.35 6.26 5.15
N PHE A 53 -3.12 7.56 5.08
CA PHE A 53 -2.31 8.30 6.06
C PHE A 53 -3.13 9.36 6.80
N GLU A 54 -2.80 9.61 8.07
CA GLU A 54 -3.45 10.65 8.86
C GLU A 54 -2.99 12.03 8.39
N GLY A 55 -3.95 12.89 8.05
CA GLY A 55 -3.67 14.27 7.62
C GLY A 55 -3.07 14.39 6.22
N ASP A 56 -2.94 13.29 5.48
CA ASP A 56 -2.51 13.28 4.07
C ASP A 56 -3.58 12.58 3.22
N LEU A 57 -4.04 13.25 2.17
CA LEU A 57 -5.07 12.74 1.27
C LEU A 57 -4.53 11.68 0.29
N ARG A 58 -3.21 11.46 0.27
CA ARG A 58 -2.60 10.45 -0.58
C ARG A 58 -2.84 9.07 0.01
N MET A 59 -3.06 8.12 -0.88
CA MET A 59 -3.12 6.71 -0.53
C MET A 59 -1.92 6.01 -1.16
N ALA A 60 -1.47 4.92 -0.58
CA ALA A 60 -0.46 4.06 -1.17
C ALA A 60 -1.01 2.66 -1.33
N TYR A 61 -0.72 2.04 -2.47
CA TYR A 61 -1.06 0.67 -2.77
C TYR A 61 0.16 -0.22 -2.64
N ALA A 62 0.11 -1.16 -1.71
CA ALA A 62 1.09 -2.21 -1.57
C ALA A 62 0.81 -3.30 -2.62
N CYS A 63 1.74 -3.50 -3.55
CA CYS A 63 1.62 -4.51 -4.59
C CYS A 63 2.29 -5.83 -4.17
N PRO A 64 1.59 -6.99 -4.21
CA PRO A 64 2.17 -8.28 -3.87
C PRO A 64 3.19 -8.78 -4.91
N GLN A 65 3.14 -8.26 -6.14
CA GLN A 65 4.02 -8.64 -7.24
C GLN A 65 5.31 -7.81 -7.25
N CYS A 66 5.18 -6.48 -7.18
CA CYS A 66 6.34 -5.60 -7.07
C CYS A 66 7.02 -5.72 -5.70
N ARG A 67 6.25 -6.11 -4.67
CA ARG A 67 6.69 -6.12 -3.26
C ARG A 67 7.11 -4.72 -2.80
N GLU A 68 6.45 -3.71 -3.36
CA GLU A 68 6.73 -2.30 -3.16
C GLU A 68 5.43 -1.55 -2.84
N LEU A 69 5.59 -0.41 -2.16
CA LEU A 69 4.51 0.51 -1.86
C LEU A 69 4.43 1.56 -2.97
N VAL A 70 3.35 1.52 -3.76
CA VAL A 70 3.14 2.41 -4.89
C VAL A 70 2.23 3.54 -4.47
N TRP A 71 2.73 4.77 -4.50
CA TRP A 71 1.94 5.94 -4.13
C TRP A 71 0.91 6.25 -5.22
N LEU A 72 -0.35 6.32 -4.82
CA LEU A 72 -1.43 6.73 -5.69
C LEU A 72 -1.44 8.26 -5.70
N ALA A 73 -1.33 8.85 -6.89
CA ALA A 73 -1.60 10.26 -7.05
C ALA A 73 -3.06 10.49 -6.58
N GLY A 74 -3.24 11.31 -5.55
CA GLY A 74 -4.56 11.66 -5.04
C GLY A 74 -5.43 12.17 -6.19
N ALA A 75 -6.68 11.68 -6.24
CA ALA A 75 -7.70 12.15 -7.17
C ALA A 75 -7.95 13.65 -7.02
#